data_AF-A0A0D0DX58-F1
#
_entry.id   AF-A0A0D0DX58-F1
#
_cell.length_a   1.000
_cell.length_b   1.000
_cell.length_c   1.000
_cell.angle_alpha   90.00
_cell.angle_beta   90.00
_cell.angle_gamma   90.00
#
_symmetry.space_group_name_H-M   'P 1'
#
loop_
_entity.id
_entity.type
_entity.pdbx_description
1 polymer ?
#
loop_
_entity_poly.entity_id
_entity_poly.type
_entity_poly.pdbx_seq_one_letter_code
_entity_poly.pdbx_strand_id
1 'polypeptide(L)' 'MHLVYLTLYSPHFNPIKEAFSAIKAWIWGNQNYAQGELSGEETANPYTMIWESVFMTVTCNKVAGWYHDFGYLTN' A
#
# COMPACT_ATOMS: atom_id res chain seq x y z
N MET A 1 8.07 22.40 15.49
CA MET A 1 6.95 21.93 14.65
C MET A 1 6.80 22.92 13.51
N HIS A 2 7.00 22.50 12.25
CA HIS A 2 6.99 23.38 11.08
C HIS A 2 5.76 23.05 10.24
N LEU A 3 4.88 24.03 10.01
CA LEU A 3 3.70 23.86 9.16
C LEU A 3 4.07 24.16 7.71
N VAL A 4 3.83 23.19 6.82
CA VAL A 4 4.03 23.35 5.37
C VAL A 4 2.65 23.41 4.71
N TYR A 5 2.37 24.53 4.05
CA TYR A 5 1.15 24.67 3.27
C TYR A 5 1.35 24.01 1.90
N LEU A 6 0.55 22.99 1.63
CA LEU A 6 0.52 22.30 0.35
C LEU A 6 -0.20 23.14 -0.70
N THR A 7 0.19 22.99 -1.97
CA THR A 7 -0.59 23.55 -3.06
C THR A 7 -1.96 22.86 -3.13
N LEU A 8 -2.96 23.56 -3.68
CA LEU A 8 -4.35 23.11 -3.74
C LEU A 8 -4.52 21.68 -4.32
N TYR A 9 -3.59 21.25 -5.17
CA TYR A 9 -3.51 19.88 -5.66
C TYR A 9 -2.13 19.27 -5.41
N SER A 10 -2.02 18.52 -4.30
CA SER A 10 -0.80 17.83 -3.87
C SER A 10 -1.04 16.32 -3.75
N PRO A 11 -1.27 15.61 -4.87
CA PRO A 11 -1.68 14.21 -4.85
C PRO A 11 -0.64 13.28 -4.22
N HIS A 12 0.65 13.64 -4.28
CA HIS A 12 1.73 12.88 -3.69
C HIS A 12 1.73 12.87 -2.15
N PHE A 13 1.05 13.83 -1.51
CA PHE A 13 0.84 13.83 -0.05
C PHE A 13 -0.37 13.01 0.38
N ASN A 14 -0.99 12.30 -0.55
CA ASN A 14 -1.96 11.24 -0.28
C ASN A 14 -1.54 10.00 -1.10
N PRO A 15 -0.56 9.21 -0.63
CA PRO A 15 0.05 8.11 -1.40
C PRO A 15 -0.85 6.87 -1.52
N ILE A 16 -2.17 7.09 -1.57
CA ILE A 16 -3.18 6.04 -1.71
C ILE A 16 -2.98 5.24 -3.00
N LYS A 17 -2.51 5.88 -4.08
CA LYS A 17 -2.25 5.21 -5.37
C LYS A 17 -1.10 4.23 -5.26
N GLU A 18 -0.01 4.63 -4.62
CA GLU A 18 1.18 3.83 -4.40
C GLU A 18 0.89 2.67 -3.45
N ALA A 19 0.15 2.94 -2.38
CA ALA A 19 -0.32 1.92 -1.45
C ALA A 19 -1.17 0.86 -2.16
N PHE A 20 -2.20 1.26 -2.93
CA PHE A 20 -3.02 0.30 -3.69
C PHE A 20 -2.22 -0.46 -4.74
N SER A 21 -1.22 0.17 -5.37
CA SER A 21 -0.37 -0.49 -6.35
C SER A 21 0.52 -1.53 -5.69
N ALA A 22 1.09 -1.23 -4.52
CA ALA A 22 1.90 -2.17 -3.75
C ALA A 22 1.08 -3.37 -3.24
N ILE A 23 -0.14 -3.11 -2.74
CA ILE A 23 -1.09 -4.16 -2.31
C ILE A 23 -1.44 -5.08 -3.49
N LYS A 24 -1.81 -4.50 -4.64
CA LYS A 24 -2.11 -5.28 -5.85
C LYS A 24 -0.93 -6.14 -6.30
N ALA A 25 0.29 -5.60 -6.27
CA ALA A 25 1.49 -6.35 -6.62
C ALA A 25 1.73 -7.53 -5.66
N TRP A 26 1.46 -7.36 -4.37
CA TRP A 26 1.56 -8.46 -3.40
C TRP A 26 0.51 -9.54 -3.63
N ILE A 27 -0.75 -9.16 -3.88
CA ILE A 27 -1.81 -10.11 -4.21
C ILE A 27 -1.43 -10.91 -5.47
N TRP A 28 -0.89 -10.23 -6.48
CA TRP A 28 -0.44 -10.90 -7.70
C TRP A 28 0.76 -11.84 -7.46
N GLY A 29 1.73 -11.44 -6.63
CA GLY A 29 2.85 -12.29 -6.23
C GLY A 29 2.44 -13.49 -5.35
N ASN A 30 1.28 -13.40 -4.68
CA ASN A 30 0.72 -14.44 -3.80
C ASN A 30 -0.57 -15.04 -4.39
N GLN A 31 -0.64 -15.16 -5.72
CA GLN A 31 -1.87 -15.48 -6.45
C GLN A 31 -2.58 -16.76 -5.96
N ASN A 32 -1.84 -17.84 -5.66
CA ASN A 32 -2.44 -19.09 -5.17
C ASN A 32 -3.09 -18.91 -3.80
N TYR A 33 -2.45 -18.17 -2.90
CA TYR A 33 -3.00 -17.83 -1.59
C TYR A 33 -4.25 -16.96 -1.76
N ALA A 34 -4.15 -15.88 -2.54
CA ALA A 34 -5.28 -15.00 -2.81
C ALA A 34 -6.47 -15.74 -3.45
N GLN A 35 -6.22 -16.69 -4.35
CA GLN A 35 -7.27 -17.50 -4.97
C GLN A 35 -7.95 -18.42 -3.95
N GLY A 36 -7.20 -19.03 -3.03
CA GLY A 36 -7.75 -19.83 -1.94
C GLY A 36 -8.66 -18.99 -1.01
N GLU A 37 -8.19 -17.81 -0.61
CA GLU A 37 -8.93 -16.92 0.28
C GLU A 37 -10.14 -16.24 -0.39
N LEU A 38 -10.18 -16.20 -1.73
CA LEU A 38 -11.30 -15.68 -2.52
C LEU A 38 -12.23 -16.78 -3.07
N SER A 39 -12.00 -18.05 -2.70
CA SER A 39 -12.74 -19.20 -3.22
C SER A 39 -14.21 -19.26 -2.77
N GLY A 40 -14.53 -18.65 -1.62
CA GLY A 40 -15.84 -18.78 -0.97
C GLY A 40 -16.00 -20.07 -0.15
N GLU A 41 -14.94 -20.87 0.01
CA GLU A 41 -14.93 -22.01 0.92
C GLU A 41 -15.10 -21.56 2.38
N GLU A 42 -15.58 -22.45 3.27
CA GLU A 42 -15.84 -22.14 4.67
C GLU A 42 -14.58 -21.66 5.42
N THR A 43 -13.41 -22.15 5.02
CA THR A 43 -12.11 -21.76 5.59
C THR A 43 -11.54 -20.49 4.97
N ALA A 44 -12.11 -19.98 3.87
CA ALA A 44 -11.60 -18.83 3.16
C ALA A 44 -11.93 -17.52 3.91
N ASN A 45 -10.92 -16.66 4.08
CA ASN A 45 -11.04 -15.39 4.76
C ASN A 45 -10.36 -14.26 3.95
N PRO A 46 -11.08 -13.68 2.97
CA PRO A 46 -10.52 -12.65 2.10
C PRO A 46 -10.20 -11.34 2.86
N TYR A 47 -10.88 -11.07 3.98
CA TYR A 47 -10.63 -9.87 4.78
C TYR A 47 -9.27 -9.94 5.48
N THR A 48 -8.92 -11.09 6.07
CA THR A 48 -7.59 -11.29 6.66
C THR A 48 -6.51 -11.20 5.60
N MET A 49 -6.69 -11.84 4.43
CA MET A 49 -5.75 -11.75 3.32
C MET A 49 -5.51 -10.30 2.85
N ILE A 50 -6.56 -9.49 2.74
CA ILE A 50 -6.43 -8.07 2.40
C ILE A 50 -5.64 -7.33 3.49
N TRP A 51 -5.94 -7.55 4.77
CA TRP A 51 -5.19 -6.92 5.86
C TRP A 51 -3.72 -7.33 5.88
N GLU A 52 -3.42 -8.60 5.67
CA GLU A 52 -2.04 -9.09 5.53
C GLU A 52 -1.32 -8.38 4.39
N SER A 53 -1.96 -8.25 3.22
CA SER A 53 -1.38 -7.52 2.10
C SER A 53 -1.08 -6.07 2.44
N VAL A 54 -1.94 -5.38 3.22
CA VAL A 54 -1.72 -4.01 3.69
C VAL A 54 -0.48 -3.95 4.59
N PHE A 55 -0.43 -4.80 5.62
CA PHE A 55 0.67 -4.78 6.59
C PHE A 55 2.01 -5.21 6.00
N MET A 56 2.01 -6.11 5.02
CA MET A 56 3.23 -6.57 4.34
C MET A 56 3.74 -5.57 3.30
N THR A 57 2.88 -4.69 2.78
CA THR A 57 3.26 -3.81 1.65
C THR A 57 3.36 -2.34 1.98
N VAL A 58 2.59 -1.83 2.95
CA VAL A 58 2.54 -0.40 3.28
C VAL A 58 3.36 -0.15 4.55
N THR A 59 4.67 -0.33 4.44
CA THR A 59 5.60 -0.13 5.56
C THR A 59 6.15 1.30 5.59
N CYS A 60 6.58 1.77 6.77
CA CYS A 60 7.20 3.10 6.91
C CYS A 60 8.36 3.31 5.94
N ASN A 61 9.19 2.29 5.70
CA ASN A 61 10.32 2.36 4.77
C ASN A 61 9.88 2.56 3.32
N LYS A 62 8.82 1.87 2.89
CA LYS A 62 8.26 2.05 1.54
C LYS A 62 7.61 3.42 1.38
N VAL A 63 6.86 3.88 2.39
CA VAL A 63 6.27 5.22 2.39
C VAL A 63 7.36 6.29 2.30
N ALA A 64 8.44 6.17 3.10
CA ALA A 64 9.58 7.07 3.01
C ALA A 64 10.23 7.03 1.61
N GLY A 65 10.37 5.84 1.02
CA GLY A 65 10.83 5.67 -0.36
C GLY A 65 9.97 6.41 -1.38
N TRP A 66 8.64 6.32 -1.27
CA TRP A 66 7.73 7.05 -2.17
C TRP A 66 7.90 8.57 -2.05
N TYR A 67 7.98 9.10 -0.81
CA TYR A 67 8.22 10.53 -0.60
C TYR A 67 9.59 10.99 -1.11
N HIS A 68 10.61 10.14 -1.03
CA HIS A 68 11.90 10.37 -1.67
C HIS A 68 11.77 10.42 -3.20
N ASP A 69 11.07 9.45 -3.81
CA ASP A 69 10.87 9.36 -5.26
C ASP A 69 10.05 10.54 -5.82
N PHE A 70 9.15 11.11 -5.00
CA PHE A 70 8.44 12.34 -5.32
C PHE A 70 9.28 13.62 -5.13
N GLY A 71 10.48 13.52 -4.54
CA GLY A 71 11.39 14.63 -4.30
C GLY A 71 11.11 15.41 -3.00
N TYR A 72 10.34 14.87 -2.06
CA TYR A 72 10.04 15.54 -0.78
C TYR A 72 11.02 15.19 0.35
N LEU A 73 11.78 14.11 0.22
CA LEU A 73 12.85 13.75 1.15
C LEU A 73 14.19 13.81 0.42
N THR A 74 15.19 14.44 1.04
CA THR A 74 16.59 14.42 0.61
C THR A 74 17.39 13.62 1.64
N ASN A 75 18.34 12.82 1.17
CA ASN A 75 19.25 12.04 2.03
C ASN A 75 20.05 12.93 2.98
#